data_AF-A0A925D9M5-F1
#
_entry.id   AF-A0A925D9M5-F1
#
_cell.length_a   1.000
_cell.length_b   1.000
_cell.length_c   1.000
_cell.angle_alpha   90.00
_cell.angle_beta   90.00
_cell.angle_gamma   90.00
#
_symmetry.space_group_name_H-M   'P 1'
#
loop_
_entity.id
_entity.type
_entity.pdbx_description
1 polymer ?
#
loop_
_entity_poly.entity_id
_entity_poly.type
_entity_poly.pdbx_seq_one_letter_code
_entity_poly.pdbx_strand_id
1 'polypeptide(L)' 'MDAAKVKEALRACLEMTETSTHPVTETGLFFDELSKNPDWSPDEINELQTLFIQSIIHRWRGPDSRQ' A
#
# COMPACT_ATOMS: atom_id res chain seq x y z
N MET A 1 -13.95 -0.59 12.10
CA MET A 1 -12.67 -0.55 11.38
C MET A 1 -11.85 -1.73 11.85
N ASP A 2 -11.54 -2.67 10.94
CA ASP A 2 -10.76 -3.86 11.25
C ASP A 2 -9.29 -3.60 10.92
N ALA A 3 -8.51 -3.26 11.94
CA ALA A 3 -7.09 -2.95 11.79
C ALA A 3 -6.25 -4.14 11.32
N ALA A 4 -6.73 -5.38 11.49
CA ALA A 4 -6.03 -6.56 10.99
C ALA A 4 -6.17 -6.67 9.47
N LYS A 5 -7.39 -6.44 8.95
CA LYS A 5 -7.69 -6.41 7.51
C LYS A 5 -6.84 -5.37 6.76
N VAL A 6 -6.72 -4.14 7.29
CA VAL A 6 -5.90 -3.08 6.69
C VAL A 6 -4.41 -3.46 6.67
N LYS A 7 -3.90 -4.06 7.76
CA LYS A 7 -2.50 -4.51 7.83
C LYS A 7 -2.20 -5.65 6.87
N GLU A 8 -3.13 -6.58 6.70
CA GLU A 8 -2.97 -7.70 5.77
C GLU A 8 -2.94 -7.21 4.31
N ALA A 9 -3.87 -6.32 3.94
CA ALA A 9 -3.88 -5.69 2.62
C ALA A 9 -2.62 -4.86 2.36
N LEU A 10 -2.12 -4.14 3.37
CA LEU A 10 -0.87 -3.38 3.28
C LEU A 10 0.33 -4.31 3.01
N ARG A 11 0.39 -5.45 3.69
CA ARG A 11 1.44 -6.45 3.48
C ARG A 11 1.43 -6.99 2.06
N ALA A 12 0.25 -7.35 1.54
CA ALA A 12 0.10 -7.82 0.16
C ALA A 12 0.56 -6.76 -0.85
N CYS A 13 0.16 -5.50 -0.64
CA CYS A 13 0.55 -4.38 -1.50
C CYS A 13 2.07 -4.15 -1.50
N LEU A 14 2.72 -4.25 -0.34
CA LEU A 14 4.17 -4.13 -0.22
C LEU A 14 4.92 -5.32 -0.87
N GLU A 15 4.42 -6.54 -0.72
CA GLU A 15 5.00 -7.73 -1.36
C GLU A 15 4.91 -7.65 -2.90
N MET A 16 3.79 -7.16 -3.42
CA MET A 16 3.64 -6.85 -4.85
C MET A 16 4.69 -5.83 -5.31
N THR A 17 4.95 -4.78 -4.54
CA THR A 17 5.99 -3.80 -4.93
C THR A 17 7.41 -4.33 -4.96
N GLU A 18 7.71 -5.36 -4.16
CA GLU A 18 9.06 -5.95 -4.10
C GLU A 18 9.34 -6.90 -5.25
N THR A 19 8.31 -7.55 -5.77
CA THR A 19 8.42 -8.61 -6.78
C THR A 19 8.03 -8.15 -8.18
N SER A 20 7.33 -7.02 -8.28
CA SER A 20 6.85 -6.45 -9.53
C SER A 20 7.93 -5.74 -10.34
N THR A 21 7.89 -5.93 -11.67
CA THR A 21 8.64 -5.13 -12.65
C THR A 21 8.01 -3.74 -12.88
N HIS A 22 6.73 -3.56 -12.55
CA HIS A 22 5.96 -2.32 -12.71
C HIS A 22 5.16 -1.97 -11.44
N PRO A 23 5.85 -1.76 -10.30
CA PRO A 23 5.20 -1.67 -8.98
C PRO A 23 4.19 -0.52 -8.87
N VAL A 24 4.41 0.60 -9.58
CA VAL A 24 3.48 1.74 -9.61
C VAL A 24 2.19 1.40 -10.35
N THR A 25 2.28 0.67 -11.46
CA THR A 25 1.12 0.29 -12.27
C THR A 25 0.31 -0.78 -11.56
N GLU A 26 0.95 -1.81 -11.01
CA GLU A 26 0.24 -2.91 -10.32
C GLU A 26 -0.40 -2.46 -9.00
N THR A 27 0.25 -1.58 -8.25
CA THR A 27 -0.37 -1.00 -7.04
C THR A 27 -1.53 -0.08 -7.39
N GLY A 28 -1.44 0.69 -8.47
CA GLY A 28 -2.55 1.49 -9.00
C GLY A 28 -3.77 0.63 -9.35
N LEU A 29 -3.56 -0.50 -10.05
CA LEU A 29 -4.63 -1.44 -10.39
C LEU A 29 -5.24 -2.09 -9.14
N PHE A 30 -4.42 -2.47 -8.17
CA PHE A 30 -4.89 -3.05 -6.90
C PHE A 30 -5.83 -2.10 -6.14
N PHE A 31 -5.47 -0.81 -6.03
CA PHE A 31 -6.33 0.19 -5.38
C PHE A 31 -7.61 0.48 -6.19
N ASP A 32 -7.54 0.44 -7.52
CA ASP A 32 -8.71 0.57 -8.38
C ASP A 32 -9.70 -0.59 -8.19
N GLU A 33 -9.23 -1.83 -8.07
CA GLU A 33 -10.06 -3.00 -7.75
C GLU A 33 -10.65 -2.93 -6.34
N LEU A 34 -9.86 -2.51 -5.34
CA LEU A 34 -10.32 -2.27 -3.98
C LEU A 34 -11.46 -1.25 -3.91
N SER A 35 -11.38 -0.18 -4.71
CA SER A 35 -12.43 0.86 -4.76
C SER A 35 -13.77 0.37 -5.30
N LYS A 36 -13.77 -0.73 -6.05
CA LYS A 36 -14.99 -1.37 -6.57
C LYS A 36 -15.53 -2.43 -5.62
N ASN A 37 -14.78 -2.80 -4.59
CA ASN A 37 -15.17 -3.83 -3.63
C ASN A 37 -16.05 -3.23 -2.52
N PRO A 38 -17.32 -3.67 -2.38
CA PRO A 38 -18.23 -3.13 -1.37
C PRO A 38 -17.84 -3.47 0.07
N ASP A 39 -16.94 -4.43 0.27
CA ASP A 39 -16.39 -4.75 1.61
C ASP A 39 -15.44 -3.68 2.13
N TRP A 40 -15.01 -2.73 1.30
CA TRP A 40 -14.08 -1.67 1.66
C TRP A 40 -14.76 -0.30 1.59
N SER A 41 -14.68 0.43 2.70
CA SER A 41 -15.09 1.83 2.71
C SER A 41 -14.04 2.74 2.07
N PRO A 42 -14.44 3.89 1.49
CA PRO A 42 -13.50 4.88 0.97
C PRO A 42 -12.46 5.32 2.01
N ASP A 43 -12.84 5.41 3.29
CA ASP A 43 -11.93 5.76 4.38
C ASP A 43 -10.86 4.69 4.62
N GLU A 44 -11.23 3.40 4.59
CA GLU A 44 -10.28 2.29 4.74
C GLU A 44 -9.29 2.23 3.56
N ILE A 45 -9.76 2.53 2.35
CA ILE A 45 -8.91 2.58 1.15
C ILE A 45 -7.94 3.76 1.26
N ASN A 46 -8.41 4.93 1.69
CA ASN A 46 -7.58 6.11 1.87
C ASN A 46 -6.53 5.93 2.97
N GLU A 47 -6.90 5.26 4.07
CA GLU A 47 -5.96 4.87 5.13
C GLU A 47 -4.90 3.90 4.60
N LEU A 48 -5.32 2.87 3.86
CA LEU A 48 -4.41 1.90 3.25
C LEU A 48 -3.44 2.56 2.26
N GLN A 49 -3.92 3.47 1.40
CA GLN A 49 -3.09 4.26 0.49
C GLN A 49 -2.08 5.12 1.25
N THR A 50 -2.52 5.78 2.33
CA THR A 50 -1.66 6.62 3.15
C THR A 50 -0.54 5.80 3.80
N LEU A 51 -0.88 4.65 4.40
CA LEU A 51 0.09 3.74 5.02
C LEU A 51 1.07 3.16 4.00
N PHE A 52 0.58 2.81 2.81
CA PHE A 52 1.41 2.32 1.71
C PHE A 52 2.41 3.38 1.24
N ILE A 53 1.95 4.61 0.95
CA ILE A 53 2.82 5.72 0.55
C ILE A 53 3.86 6.03 1.62
N GLN A 54 3.47 6.07 2.89
CA GLN A 54 4.39 6.25 4.02
C GLN A 54 5.45 5.15 4.04
N SER A 55 5.05 3.88 3.88
CA SER A 55 5.97 2.73 3.87
C SER A 55 6.97 2.81 2.72
N ILE A 56 6.54 3.21 1.53
CA ILE A 56 7.43 3.40 0.36
C ILE A 56 8.37 4.59 0.58
N ILE A 57 7.88 5.74 1.07
CA ILE A 57 8.72 6.92 1.37
C ILE A 57 9.77 6.58 2.43
N HIS A 58 9.40 5.89 3.52
CA HIS A 58 10.33 5.47 4.56
C HIS A 58 11.37 4.47 4.05
N ARG A 59 10.99 3.58 3.14
CA ARG A 59 11.91 2.63 2.49
C ARG A 59 12.88 3.31 1.53
N TRP A 60 12.40 4.25 0.71
CA TRP A 60 13.21 4.95 -0.30
C TRP A 60 14.04 6.10 0.26
N ARG A 61 13.68 6.64 1.42
CA ARG A 61 14.55 7.59 2.14
C ARG A 61 15.82 6.95 2.69
N GLY A 62 15.89 5.62 2.77
CA GLY A 62 17.04 4.89 3.33
C GLY A 62 17.42 5.34 4.76
N PRO A 63 18.43 4.72 5.38
CA PRO A 63 19.19 5.34 6.46
C PRO A 63 20.11 6.45 5.92
N ASP A 64 19.59 7.44 5.19
CA ASP A 64 20.40 8.49 4.57
C ASP A 64 20.54 9.73 5.49
N SER A 65 21.29 9.54 6.57
CA SER A 65 21.91 10.64 7.35
C SER A 65 23.18 10.20 8.10
N ARG A 66 23.79 9.07 7.73
CA ARG A 66 25.12 8.66 8.22
C ARG A 66 25.90 7.92 7.15
N GLN A 67 26.32 8.63 6.10
CA GLN A 67 27.57 8.39 5.36
C GLN A 67 28.15 9.74 4.95
#